data_AF-A0A8T5GIS1-F1
#
_entry.id   AF-A0A8T5GIS1-F1
#
_cell.length_a   1.000
_cell.length_b   1.000
_cell.length_c   1.000
_cell.angle_alpha   90.00
_cell.angle_beta   90.00
_cell.angle_gamma   90.00
#
_symmetry.space_group_name_H-M   'P 1'
#
loop_
_entity.id
_entity.type
_entity.pdbx_description
1 polymer ?
#
loop_
_entity_poly.entity_id
_entity_poly.type
_entity_poly.pdbx_seq_one_letter_code
_entity_poly.pdbx_strand_id
1 'polypeptide(L)' 'MTGEGMTSVSVSYEIRRQLNTIRTTGGHRSVNDLLNEMIRTHKMLKMKGEIDTLRERMKMAVDVDVDHLAERLNLAPFNV' A
#
# COMPACT_ATOMS: atom_id res chain seq x y z
N MET A 1 -0.12 -13.68 30.26
CA MET A 1 -1.43 -13.27 29.72
C MET A 1 -1.19 -12.29 28.59
N THR A 2 -1.30 -12.74 27.34
CA THR A 2 -1.30 -11.86 26.17
C THR A 2 -2.72 -11.31 26.02
N GLY A 3 -2.91 -10.00 26.26
CA GLY A 3 -4.19 -9.35 26.01
C GLY A 3 -4.52 -9.37 24.52
N GLU A 4 -5.80 -9.49 24.16
CA GLU A 4 -6.25 -9.38 22.78
C GLU A 4 -5.72 -8.08 22.14
N GLY A 5 -5.18 -8.19 20.93
CA GLY A 5 -4.51 -7.09 20.24
C GLY A 5 -2.99 -6.97 20.47
N MET A 6 -2.38 -7.84 21.28
CA MET A 6 -0.92 -7.92 21.39
C MET A 6 -0.33 -8.91 20.39
N THR A 7 0.54 -8.44 19.50
CA THR A 7 1.35 -9.29 18.61
C THR A 7 2.75 -9.43 19.18
N SER A 8 3.15 -10.65 19.55
CA SER A 8 4.51 -10.94 19.97
C SER A 8 5.42 -11.08 18.74
N VAL A 9 6.34 -10.14 18.57
CA VAL A 9 7.32 -10.16 17.47
C VAL A 9 8.72 -10.29 18.03
N SER A 10 9.42 -11.35 17.65
CA SER A 10 10.84 -11.51 17.96
C SER A 10 11.67 -10.66 17.00
N VAL A 11 12.51 -9.79 17.56
CA VAL A 11 13.42 -8.93 16.80
C VAL A 11 14.87 -9.16 17.21
N SER A 12 15.77 -9.15 16.23
CA SER A 12 17.21 -9.23 16.46
C SER A 12 17.72 -8.06 17.31
N TYR A 13 18.85 -8.25 18.00
CA TYR A 13 19.44 -7.24 18.87
C TYR A 13 19.66 -5.89 18.17
N GLU A 14 20.13 -5.92 16.92
CA GLU A 14 20.38 -4.72 16.12
C GLU A 14 19.10 -3.94 15.83
N ILE A 15 18.03 -4.63 15.46
CA ILE A 15 16.71 -4.03 15.22
C ILE A 15 16.16 -3.43 16.51
N ARG A 16 16.32 -4.12 17.65
CA ARG A 16 15.95 -3.57 18.96
C ARG A 16 16.74 -2.30 19.30
N ARG A 17 18.05 -2.27 19.00
CA ARG A 17 18.89 -1.08 19.21
C ARG A 17 18.42 0.08 18.34
N GLN A 18 18.20 -0.17 17.04
CA GLN A 18 17.69 0.84 16.11
C GLN A 18 16.32 1.38 16.55
N LEU A 19 15.38 0.50 16.92
CA LEU A 19 14.07 0.90 17.44
C LEU A 19 14.18 1.77 18.70
N ASN A 20 15.08 1.42 19.61
CA ASN A 20 15.33 2.23 20.80
C ASN A 20 15.94 3.60 20.48
N THR A 21 16.87 3.67 19.52
CA THR A 21 17.44 4.93 19.04
C THR A 21 16.36 5.81 18.40
N ILE A 22 15.53 5.24 17.53
CA ILE A 22 14.44 5.97 16.87
C ILE A 22 13.42 6.45 17.89
N ARG A 23 13.08 5.61 18.88
CA ARG A 23 12.21 5.99 20.00
C ARG A 23 12.76 7.21 20.75
N THR A 24 14.07 7.22 21.08
CA THR A 24 14.70 8.34 21.79
C THR A 24 14.75 9.62 20.96
N THR A 25 14.98 9.51 19.65
CA THR A 25 15.04 10.68 18.75
C THR A 25 13.66 11.24 18.44
N GLY A 26 12.65 10.39 18.29
CA GLY A 26 11.27 10.77 17.99
C GLY A 26 10.42 11.15 19.20
N GLY A 27 10.96 11.06 20.42
CA GLY A 27 10.24 11.42 21.65
C GLY A 27 9.06 10.50 22.00
N HIS A 28 9.01 9.28 21.44
CA HIS A 28 7.92 8.34 21.70
C HIS A 28 8.10 7.64 23.06
N ARG A 29 7.00 7.48 23.82
CA ARG A 29 7.03 6.84 25.15
C ARG A 29 7.28 5.34 25.07
N SER A 30 6.83 4.70 23.98
CA SER A 30 6.98 3.27 23.74
C SER A 30 7.42 2.97 22.31
N VAL A 31 8.15 1.86 22.15
CA VAL A 31 8.41 1.28 20.82
C VAL A 31 7.09 0.86 20.15
N ASN A 32 6.09 0.49 20.93
CA ASN A 32 4.75 0.17 20.41
C ASN A 32 4.07 1.38 19.74
N ASP A 33 4.23 2.57 20.33
CA ASP A 33 3.65 3.80 19.77
C ASP A 33 4.31 4.15 18.44
N LEU A 34 5.65 4.04 18.39
CA LEU A 34 6.43 4.20 17.16
C LEU A 34 6.00 3.21 16.07
N LEU A 35 5.83 1.93 16.42
CA LEU A 35 5.40 0.90 15.47
C LEU A 35 3.98 1.14 14.98
N ASN A 36 3.07 1.56 15.85
CA ASN A 36 1.69 1.87 15.47
C ASN A 36 1.61 3.06 14.51
N GLU A 37 2.39 4.11 14.75
CA GLU A 37 2.49 5.25 13.86
C GLU A 37 3.09 4.85 12.51
N MET A 38 4.16 4.07 12.50
CA MET A 38 4.79 3.57 11.28
C MET A 38 3.83 2.69 10.46
N ILE A 39 3.08 1.80 11.11
CA ILE A 39 2.07 0.95 10.45
C ILE A 39 0.95 1.82 9.88
N ARG A 40 0.48 2.84 10.61
CA ARG A 40 -0.56 3.75 10.13
C ARG A 40 -0.08 4.52 8.90
N THR A 41 1.12 5.07 8.93
CA THR A 41 1.72 5.79 7.80
C THR A 41 1.91 4.87 6.60
N HIS A 42 2.39 3.64 6.81
CA HIS A 42 2.53 2.65 5.76
C HIS A 42 1.17 2.28 5.13
N LYS A 43 0.13 2.07 5.95
CA LYS A 43 -1.23 1.82 5.45
C LYS A 43 -1.75 3.00 4.62
N MET A 44 -1.57 4.24 5.08
CA MET A 44 -1.98 5.42 4.32
C MET A 44 -1.24 5.54 2.99
N LEU A 45 0.06 5.29 2.96
CA LEU A 45 0.85 5.28 1.73
C LEU A 45 0.38 4.19 0.75
N LYS A 46 0.09 2.99 1.26
CA LYS A 46 -0.42 1.88 0.44
C LYS A 46 -1.79 2.22 -0.16
N MET A 47 -2.72 2.75 0.65
CA MET A 47 -4.03 3.18 0.17
C MET A 47 -3.93 4.29 -0.88
N LYS A 48 -3.01 5.24 -0.69
CA LYS A 48 -2.74 6.28 -1.68
C LYS A 48 -2.23 5.70 -3.01
N GLY A 49 -1.26 4.77 -2.95
CA GLY A 49 -0.75 4.10 -4.15
C GLY A 49 -1.80 3.25 -4.88
N GLU A 50 -2.69 2.60 -4.14
CA GLU A 50 -3.82 1.84 -4.74
C GLU A 50 -4.83 2.78 -5.43
N ILE A 51 -5.08 3.97 -4.89
CA ILE A 51 -5.93 4.98 -5.54
C ILE A 51 -5.27 5.54 -6.80
N ASP A 52 -3.96 5.79 -6.77
CA ASP A 52 -3.22 6.31 -7.94
C ASP A 52 -3.17 5.27 -9.07
N THR A 53 -2.94 3.99 -8.75
CA THR A 53 -3.01 2.90 -9.74
C THR A 53 -4.43 2.70 -10.30
N LEU A 54 -5.47 2.84 -9.48
CA LEU A 54 -6.85 2.78 -9.94
C LEU A 54 -7.20 3.96 -10.85
N ARG A 55 -6.74 5.18 -10.52
CA ARG A 55 -6.91 6.36 -11.38
C ARG A 55 -6.18 6.22 -12.70
N GLU A 56 -4.98 5.64 -12.70
CA GLU A 56 -4.22 5.39 -13.93
C GLU A 56 -4.93 4.36 -14.81
N ARG A 57 -5.44 3.27 -14.25
CA ARG A 57 -6.28 2.30 -14.97
C ARG A 57 -7.57 2.92 -15.50
N MET A 58 -8.21 3.79 -14.72
CA MET A 58 -9.43 4.47 -15.14
C MET A 58 -9.15 5.48 -16.27
N LYS A 59 -8.01 6.19 -16.23
CA LYS A 59 -7.58 7.07 -17.32
C LYS A 59 -7.29 6.26 -18.60
N MET A 60 -6.63 5.12 -18.49
CA MET A 60 -6.42 4.21 -19.62
C MET A 60 -7.74 3.68 -20.18
N ALA A 61 -8.73 3.37 -19.33
CA ALA A 61 -10.04 2.88 -19.78
C ALA A 61 -10.89 3.97 -20.43
N VAL A 62 -10.77 5.24 -20.00
CA VAL A 62 -11.47 6.38 -20.61
C VAL A 62 -10.86 6.76 -21.97
N ASP A 63 -9.57 6.53 -22.18
CA ASP A 63 -8.89 6.77 -23.45
C ASP A 63 -9.17 5.68 -24.51
N VAL A 64 -9.90 4.63 -24.13
CA VAL A 64 -10.31 3.55 -25.03
C VAL A 64 -11.71 3.87 -25.57
N ASP A 65 -11.72 4.41 -26.78
CA ASP A 65 -12.96 4.64 -27.55
C ASP A 65 -13.53 3.28 -28.00
N VAL A 66 -14.60 2.86 -27.33
CA VAL A 66 -15.28 1.57 -27.52
C VAL A 66 -15.81 1.44 -28.95
N ASP A 67 -16.25 2.55 -29.55
CA ASP A 67 -16.77 2.59 -30.92
C ASP A 67 -15.63 2.38 -31.93
N HIS A 68 -14.45 2.97 -31.68
CA HIS A 68 -13.27 2.76 -32.51
C HIS A 68 -12.72 1.33 -32.42
N LEU A 69 -12.78 0.70 -31.23
CA LEU A 69 -12.45 -0.73 -31.08
C LEU A 69 -13.46 -1.64 -31.78
N ALA A 70 -14.75 -1.31 -31.72
CA ALA A 70 -15.81 -2.07 -32.40
C ALA A 70 -15.68 -1.98 -33.92
N GLU A 71 -15.32 -0.82 -34.46
CA GLU A 71 -14.99 -0.67 -35.90
C GLU A 71 -13.78 -1.52 -36.30
N ARG A 72 -12.71 -1.54 -35.49
CA ARG A 72 -11.54 -2.39 -35.76
C ARG A 72 -11.83 -3.88 -35.65
N LEU A 73 -12.71 -4.29 -34.75
CA LEU A 73 -13.18 -5.67 -34.62
C LEU A 73 -14.05 -6.07 -35.82
N ASN A 74 -14.93 -5.18 -36.29
CA ASN A 74 -15.74 -5.41 -37.50
C ASN A 74 -14.89 -5.42 -38.79
N LEU A 75 -13.73 -4.78 -38.79
CA LEU A 75 -12.76 -4.81 -39.90
C LEU A 75 -11.74 -5.96 -39.80
N ALA A 76 -11.76 -6.75 -38.73
CA ALA A 76 -10.86 -7.88 -38.58
C ALA A 76 -11.27 -9.03 -39.54
N PRO A 77 -10.35 -9.64 -40.29
CA PRO A 77 -10.64 -10.62 -41.34
C PRO A 77 -11.04 -12.02 -40.80
N PHE A 78 -11.43 -12.12 -39.54
CA PHE A 78 -11.81 -13.37 -38.91
C PHE A 78 -13.29 -13.30 -38.52
N ASN A 79 -14.12 -14.12 -39.17
CA ASN A 79 -15.52 -14.31 -38.77
C ASN A 79 -15.56 -14.89 -37.35
N VAL A 80 -16.47 -14.35 -36.53
CA VAL A 80 -16.92 -14.96 -35.27
C VAL A 80 -17.62 -16.28 -35.55
#